data_AF-A0A945I5F6-F1
#
_entry.id   AF-A0A945I5F6-F1
#
_cell.length_a   1.000
_cell.length_b   1.000
_cell.length_c   1.000
_cell.angle_alpha   90.00
_cell.angle_beta   90.00
_cell.angle_gamma   90.00
#
_symmetry.space_group_name_H-M   'P 1'
#
loop_
_entity.id
_entity.type
_entity.pdbx_description
1 polymer ?
#
loop_
_entity_poly.entity_id
_entity_poly.type
_entity_poly.pdbx_seq_one_letter_code
_entity_poly.pdbx_strand_id
1 'polypeptide(L)'
;MKIMKKIAFVLIVGLVILSYGTSAMADKNAPLAALGKPSIPADNPQSAAKIELGKLLFFDPRIGGDASVSCADCHMPSQGWGFNDPISRGYPGAIHWRNSQTVVNSAYLGKLFWTGSAKSLENQAPSAALGALSGNGERDMIEARLAFIPVYVKAFREVFGDRWPRVNNVWRAMASFERTLIHNNTPFDKHMRGDKKALSAQQKRGLKLFQGKANCIECHNGAQLTDQKYYNLGVPRAEEWLTRGLAQVTFRYQQYGKGTTEKMYRKVKDDAGLYYRTKEN
;
A
#
# COMPACT_ATOMS: atom_id res chain seq x y z
N MET A 1 -6.88 67.19 -62.23
CA MET A 1 -5.67 67.30 -61.40
C MET A 1 -5.86 66.37 -60.20
N LYS A 2 -4.85 65.54 -59.91
CA LYS A 2 -4.82 64.46 -58.89
C LYS A 2 -5.40 64.97 -57.54
N ILE A 3 -6.02 64.20 -56.64
CA ILE A 3 -5.44 63.08 -55.86
C ILE A 3 -6.58 62.31 -55.14
N MET A 4 -6.54 60.98 -55.31
CA MET A 4 -7.02 59.86 -54.48
C MET A 4 -7.48 60.10 -53.03
N LYS A 5 -8.59 59.45 -52.64
CA LYS A 5 -8.63 58.55 -51.47
C LYS A 5 -9.47 57.31 -51.78
N LYS A 6 -8.81 56.14 -51.75
CA LYS A 6 -9.42 54.81 -51.87
C LYS A 6 -10.13 54.47 -50.56
N ILE A 7 -11.39 54.04 -50.62
CA ILE A 7 -12.08 53.38 -49.51
C ILE A 7 -12.19 51.90 -49.89
N ALA A 8 -11.41 51.06 -49.22
CA ALA A 8 -11.49 49.62 -49.35
C ALA A 8 -12.55 49.09 -48.38
N PHE A 9 -13.61 48.48 -48.92
CA PHE A 9 -14.63 47.79 -48.14
C PHE A 9 -14.13 46.35 -47.90
N VAL A 10 -13.71 46.06 -46.66
CA VAL A 10 -13.30 44.71 -46.26
C VAL A 10 -14.52 44.00 -45.67
N LEU A 11 -15.10 43.08 -46.44
CA LEU A 11 -16.10 42.12 -45.99
C LEU A 11 -15.39 41.06 -45.14
N ILE A 12 -15.54 41.13 -43.82
CA ILE A 12 -15.09 40.08 -42.90
C ILE A 12 -16.15 38.98 -42.91
N VAL A 13 -15.92 37.94 -43.70
CA VAL A 13 -16.62 36.66 -43.56
C VAL A 13 -15.91 35.89 -42.46
N GLY A 14 -16.49 35.85 -41.27
CA GLY A 14 -15.99 35.06 -40.15
C GLY A 14 -16.17 33.56 -40.44
N LEU A 15 -15.07 32.87 -40.75
CA LEU A 15 -15.02 31.41 -40.76
C LEU A 15 -14.95 30.93 -39.30
N VAL A 16 -16.08 30.49 -38.75
CA VAL A 16 -16.09 29.76 -37.48
C VAL A 16 -15.61 28.35 -37.77
N ILE A 17 -14.30 28.12 -37.61
CA ILE A 17 -13.75 26.77 -37.58
C ILE A 17 -14.10 26.19 -36.20
N LEU A 18 -15.18 25.42 -36.13
CA LEU A 18 -15.41 24.51 -35.01
C LEU A 18 -14.31 23.46 -35.03
N SER A 19 -13.26 23.70 -34.26
CA SER A 19 -12.31 22.66 -33.88
C SER A 19 -13.06 21.64 -33.03
N TYR A 20 -13.49 20.55 -33.65
CA TYR A 20 -13.80 19.32 -32.92
C TYR A 20 -12.48 18.86 -32.29
N GLY A 21 -12.23 19.32 -31.06
CA GLY A 21 -11.24 18.71 -30.22
C GLY A 21 -11.67 17.26 -30.01
N THR A 22 -11.03 16.34 -30.73
CA THR A 22 -11.01 14.95 -30.31
C THR A 22 -10.27 14.94 -28.98
N SER A 23 -11.02 15.07 -27.89
CA SER A 23 -10.57 14.58 -26.60
C SER A 23 -10.28 13.11 -26.82
N ALA A 24 -9.01 12.79 -27.06
CA ALA A 24 -8.51 11.44 -26.93
C ALA A 24 -9.00 10.99 -25.56
N MET A 25 -9.97 10.08 -25.55
CA MET A 25 -10.36 9.42 -24.31
C MET A 25 -9.07 8.80 -23.80
N ALA A 26 -8.53 9.36 -22.71
CA ALA A 26 -7.44 8.74 -22.00
C ALA A 26 -7.85 7.29 -21.79
N ASP A 27 -7.01 6.37 -22.26
CA ASP A 27 -7.28 4.94 -22.25
C ASP A 27 -7.80 4.58 -20.86
N LYS A 28 -9.03 4.06 -20.77
CA LYS A 28 -9.75 3.88 -19.49
C LYS A 28 -8.92 3.07 -18.47
N ASN A 29 -8.00 2.25 -18.98
CA ASN A 29 -7.12 1.37 -18.24
C ASN A 29 -5.67 1.66 -18.64
N ALA A 30 -4.80 1.95 -17.67
CA ALA A 30 -3.38 2.13 -17.94
C ALA A 30 -2.78 0.83 -18.52
N PRO A 31 -1.97 0.89 -19.59
CA PRO A 31 -1.38 -0.32 -20.15
C PRO A 31 -0.53 -1.06 -19.11
N LEU A 32 -0.55 -2.39 -19.17
CA LEU A 32 0.35 -3.21 -18.36
C LEU A 32 1.81 -2.86 -18.68
N ALA A 33 2.63 -2.74 -17.64
CA ALA A 33 4.02 -2.35 -17.77
C ALA A 33 4.89 -3.05 -16.73
N ALA A 34 6.21 -3.02 -16.93
CA ALA A 34 7.14 -3.42 -15.88
C ALA A 34 7.21 -2.33 -14.80
N LEU A 35 7.49 -2.74 -13.56
CA LEU A 35 7.75 -1.79 -12.47
C LEU A 35 8.97 -0.90 -12.77
N GLY A 36 8.78 0.41 -12.54
CA GLY A 36 9.83 1.42 -12.57
C GLY A 36 10.66 1.46 -11.28
N LYS A 37 11.31 2.59 -11.00
CA LYS A 37 11.94 2.84 -9.68
C LYS A 37 10.87 3.30 -8.68
N PRO A 38 10.89 2.83 -7.42
CA PRO A 38 9.95 3.31 -6.41
C PRO A 38 10.23 4.77 -6.05
N SER A 39 9.20 5.50 -5.64
CA SER A 39 9.36 6.87 -5.15
C SER A 39 10.02 6.87 -3.77
N ILE A 40 11.01 7.74 -3.59
CA ILE A 40 11.69 7.96 -2.31
C ILE A 40 11.24 9.31 -1.77
N PRO A 41 10.60 9.37 -0.58
CA PRO A 41 10.20 10.64 0.02
C PRO A 41 11.42 11.52 0.30
N ALA A 42 11.33 12.81 -0.05
CA ALA A 42 12.41 13.77 0.19
C ALA A 42 12.73 13.92 1.69
N ASP A 43 11.72 13.78 2.54
CA ASP A 43 11.91 13.86 3.98
C ASP A 43 12.54 12.59 4.55
N ASN A 44 12.42 11.42 3.92
CA ASN A 44 13.03 10.15 4.36
C ASN A 44 13.94 9.51 3.28
N PRO A 45 15.13 10.10 3.01
CA PRO A 45 16.03 9.59 1.98
C PRO A 45 16.62 8.23 2.35
N GLN A 46 16.94 7.42 1.33
CA GLN A 46 17.56 6.11 1.49
C GLN A 46 19.05 6.22 1.81
N SER A 47 19.54 5.34 2.68
CA SER A 47 20.97 5.05 2.85
C SER A 47 21.15 3.59 3.23
N ALA A 48 22.30 3.00 2.92
CA ALA A 48 22.58 1.60 3.25
C ALA A 48 22.46 1.33 4.76
N ALA A 49 22.99 2.24 5.59
CA ALA A 49 22.89 2.14 7.05
C ALA A 49 21.43 2.23 7.55
N LYS A 50 20.60 3.09 6.95
CA LYS A 50 19.18 3.21 7.31
C LYS A 50 18.38 1.96 6.91
N ILE A 51 18.66 1.41 5.74
CA ILE A 51 18.05 0.16 5.25
C ILE A 51 18.40 -1.00 6.20
N GLU A 52 19.67 -1.14 6.57
CA GLU A 52 20.10 -2.22 7.46
C GLU A 52 19.49 -2.07 8.87
N LEU A 53 19.47 -0.84 9.41
CA LEU A 53 18.76 -0.57 10.66
C LEU A 53 17.27 -0.93 10.56
N GLY A 54 16.61 -0.56 9.46
CA GLY A 54 15.22 -0.91 9.19
C GLY A 54 14.98 -2.40 9.13
N LYS A 55 15.89 -3.14 8.50
CA LYS A 55 15.86 -4.60 8.43
C LYS A 55 15.97 -5.21 9.82
N LEU A 56 16.95 -4.79 10.62
CA LEU A 56 17.10 -5.26 12.00
C LEU A 56 15.78 -5.08 12.77
N LEU A 57 15.22 -3.88 12.72
CA LEU A 57 13.97 -3.54 13.41
C LEU A 57 12.77 -4.36 12.90
N PHE A 58 12.67 -4.63 11.60
CA PHE A 58 11.57 -5.41 10.98
C PHE A 58 11.46 -6.84 11.54
N PHE A 59 12.61 -7.44 11.86
CA PHE A 59 12.70 -8.80 12.42
C PHE A 59 12.82 -8.81 13.95
N ASP A 60 12.75 -7.66 14.61
CA ASP A 60 12.96 -7.54 16.05
C ASP A 60 11.62 -7.54 16.81
N PRO A 61 11.33 -8.56 17.63
CA PRO A 61 10.06 -8.65 18.31
C PRO A 61 9.93 -7.62 19.45
N ARG A 62 11.03 -6.99 19.90
CA ARG A 62 11.00 -5.96 20.96
C ARG A 62 10.19 -4.71 20.59
N ILE A 63 9.82 -4.58 19.32
CA ILE A 63 8.90 -3.55 18.80
C ILE A 63 7.44 -3.84 19.21
N GLY A 64 7.06 -5.09 19.42
CA GLY A 64 5.73 -5.48 19.91
C GLY A 64 5.56 -5.31 21.42
N GLY A 65 4.32 -5.25 21.90
CA GLY A 65 3.96 -4.94 23.29
C GLY A 65 4.69 -5.76 24.35
N ASP A 66 4.72 -7.08 24.21
CA ASP A 66 5.37 -8.04 25.13
C ASP A 66 6.71 -8.56 24.61
N ALA A 67 7.26 -7.93 23.57
CA ALA A 67 8.46 -8.38 22.89
C ALA A 67 8.38 -9.79 22.25
N SER A 68 7.17 -10.27 21.91
CA SER A 68 6.97 -11.60 21.27
C SER A 68 6.63 -11.54 19.77
N VAL A 69 6.23 -10.38 19.24
CA VAL A 69 5.80 -10.21 17.85
C VAL A 69 6.59 -9.10 17.14
N SER A 70 7.16 -9.44 15.99
CA SER A 70 7.83 -8.56 15.03
C SER A 70 6.96 -8.34 13.79
N CYS A 71 7.43 -7.50 12.85
CA CYS A 71 6.76 -7.35 11.55
C CYS A 71 6.84 -8.66 10.73
N ALA A 72 7.99 -9.33 10.81
CA ALA A 72 8.27 -10.56 10.07
C ALA A 72 7.38 -11.73 10.47
N ASP A 73 6.83 -11.73 11.68
CA ASP A 73 5.90 -12.76 12.13
C ASP A 73 4.61 -12.85 11.30
N CYS A 74 4.16 -11.73 10.73
CA CYS A 74 3.03 -11.68 9.81
C CYS A 74 3.47 -11.55 8.34
N HIS A 75 4.70 -11.10 8.11
CA HIS A 75 5.27 -10.80 6.79
C HIS A 75 6.55 -11.59 6.53
N MET A 76 6.53 -12.90 6.80
CA MET A 76 7.70 -13.75 6.74
C MET A 76 8.15 -13.97 5.28
N PRO A 77 9.46 -13.85 4.96
CA PRO A 77 9.95 -14.04 3.59
C PRO A 77 9.61 -15.42 3.01
N SER A 78 9.71 -16.48 3.82
CA SER A 78 9.40 -17.86 3.41
C SER A 78 7.92 -18.08 3.07
N GLN A 79 7.03 -17.18 3.47
CA GLN A 79 5.60 -17.21 3.16
C GLN A 79 5.21 -16.20 2.07
N GLY A 80 6.19 -15.58 1.40
CA GLY A 80 5.92 -14.56 0.38
C GLY A 80 5.65 -13.17 0.95
N TRP A 81 6.15 -12.88 2.15
CA TRP A 81 6.05 -11.57 2.83
C TRP A 81 4.63 -11.11 3.17
N GLY A 82 3.66 -12.02 3.14
CA GLY A 82 2.33 -11.87 3.68
C GLY A 82 1.99 -13.08 4.54
N PHE A 83 0.73 -13.18 4.96
CA PHE A 83 0.30 -14.31 5.79
C PHE A 83 -0.32 -15.42 4.93
N ASN A 84 0.07 -16.67 5.17
CA ASN A 84 -0.35 -17.82 4.37
C ASN A 84 -1.70 -18.46 4.79
N ASP A 85 -2.39 -17.89 5.78
CA ASP A 85 -3.75 -18.32 6.20
C ASP A 85 -4.84 -17.33 5.75
N PRO A 86 -6.12 -17.74 5.66
CA PRO A 86 -7.23 -16.87 5.26
C PRO A 86 -7.41 -15.62 6.13
N ILE A 87 -7.06 -15.70 7.41
CA ILE A 87 -7.03 -14.56 8.34
C ILE A 87 -5.72 -14.56 9.12
N SER A 88 -5.20 -13.37 9.41
CA SER A 88 -3.93 -13.25 10.14
C SER A 88 -4.09 -13.47 11.63
N ARG A 89 -3.04 -14.04 12.24
CA ARG A 89 -2.84 -13.94 13.68
C ARG A 89 -2.72 -12.47 14.12
N GLY A 90 -2.95 -12.20 15.40
CA GLY A 90 -2.72 -10.89 16.01
C GLY A 90 -1.64 -10.96 17.08
N TYR A 91 -1.57 -9.92 17.89
CA TYR A 91 -0.89 -9.92 19.18
C TYR A 91 -1.37 -11.11 20.04
N PRO A 92 -0.55 -11.70 20.95
CA PRO A 92 -1.00 -12.80 21.80
C PRO A 92 -2.35 -12.55 22.47
N GLY A 93 -3.26 -13.52 22.34
CA GLY A 93 -4.66 -13.38 22.80
C GLY A 93 -5.60 -12.69 21.81
N ALA A 94 -5.12 -12.28 20.62
CA ALA A 94 -5.92 -11.68 19.56
C ALA A 94 -5.73 -12.40 18.20
N ILE A 95 -6.68 -12.15 17.30
CA ILE A 95 -6.62 -12.56 15.90
C ILE A 95 -7.26 -11.47 15.04
N HIS A 96 -6.85 -11.33 13.78
CA HIS A 96 -7.50 -10.43 12.85
C HIS A 96 -8.76 -11.04 12.21
N TRP A 97 -9.51 -10.19 11.51
CA TRP A 97 -10.61 -10.56 10.61
C TRP A 97 -10.24 -10.36 9.13
N ARG A 98 -8.95 -10.07 8.87
CA ARG A 98 -8.36 -9.87 7.54
C ARG A 98 -7.06 -10.64 7.44
N ASN A 99 -6.70 -11.00 6.23
CA ASN A 99 -5.36 -11.47 5.89
C ASN A 99 -4.37 -10.28 5.83
N SER A 100 -3.11 -10.50 6.20
CA SER A 100 -2.02 -9.53 6.06
C SER A 100 -1.46 -9.61 4.65
N GLN A 101 -1.62 -8.52 3.90
CA GLN A 101 -1.15 -8.39 2.52
C GLN A 101 0.37 -8.49 2.45
N THR A 102 0.91 -8.90 1.30
CA THR A 102 2.37 -8.91 1.11
C THR A 102 2.95 -7.48 1.20
N VAL A 103 4.12 -7.35 1.84
CA VAL A 103 4.89 -6.08 1.81
C VAL A 103 5.75 -5.94 0.55
N VAL A 104 5.89 -7.00 -0.25
CA VAL A 104 6.59 -6.95 -1.54
C VAL A 104 5.92 -5.93 -2.45
N ASN A 105 6.73 -5.06 -3.07
CA ASN A 105 6.29 -3.99 -3.97
C ASN A 105 5.32 -2.97 -3.33
N SER A 106 5.12 -2.98 -2.01
CA SER A 106 4.26 -2.01 -1.30
C SER A 106 4.72 -0.56 -1.45
N ALA A 107 6.01 -0.35 -1.73
CA ALA A 107 6.61 0.95 -2.03
C ALA A 107 5.98 1.71 -3.21
N TYR A 108 5.26 1.03 -4.11
CA TYR A 108 4.57 1.66 -5.23
C TYR A 108 3.11 2.02 -4.92
N LEU A 109 2.59 1.61 -3.77
CA LEU A 109 1.19 1.84 -3.40
C LEU A 109 1.05 3.21 -2.71
N GLY A 110 0.11 4.03 -3.20
CA GLY A 110 -0.27 5.29 -2.57
C GLY A 110 -1.29 5.12 -1.44
N LYS A 111 -1.87 3.92 -1.32
CA LYS A 111 -2.83 3.53 -0.29
C LYS A 111 -2.46 2.15 0.24
N LEU A 112 -2.21 2.08 1.54
CA LEU A 112 -1.80 0.86 2.25
C LEU A 112 -2.90 0.38 3.21
N PHE A 113 -2.83 -0.90 3.57
CA PHE A 113 -3.92 -1.68 4.16
C PHE A 113 -5.11 -1.86 3.21
N TRP A 114 -5.95 -2.86 3.49
CA TRP A 114 -7.18 -3.16 2.76
C TRP A 114 -8.13 -1.96 2.55
N THR A 115 -8.08 -0.96 3.43
CA THR A 115 -8.95 0.23 3.39
C THR A 115 -8.21 1.51 3.01
N GLY A 116 -6.95 1.42 2.58
CA GLY A 116 -6.11 2.58 2.27
C GLY A 116 -5.95 3.57 3.43
N SER A 117 -5.95 3.08 4.67
CA SER A 117 -5.91 3.94 5.85
C SER A 117 -4.56 4.60 6.09
N ALA A 118 -3.51 4.13 5.44
CA ALA A 118 -2.19 4.75 5.45
C ALA A 118 -1.78 5.14 4.03
N LYS A 119 -1.17 6.32 3.89
CA LYS A 119 -0.75 6.88 2.59
C LYS A 119 0.77 6.77 2.33
N SER A 120 1.50 6.17 3.25
CA SER A 120 2.95 5.96 3.18
C SER A 120 3.36 4.82 4.11
N LEU A 121 4.51 4.20 3.83
CA LEU A 121 5.10 3.17 4.68
C LEU A 121 5.42 3.72 6.09
N GLU A 122 5.89 4.97 6.17
CA GLU A 122 6.16 5.67 7.43
C GLU A 122 4.93 5.82 8.32
N ASN A 123 3.73 5.91 7.73
CA ASN A 123 2.47 5.99 8.46
C ASN A 123 1.84 4.60 8.70
N GLN A 124 2.12 3.64 7.81
CA GLN A 124 1.60 2.28 7.90
C GLN A 124 2.28 1.52 9.05
N ALA A 125 3.61 1.56 9.13
CA ALA A 125 4.39 0.85 10.13
C ALA A 125 3.94 1.14 11.58
N PRO A 126 3.83 2.40 12.05
CA PRO A 126 3.33 2.68 13.40
C PRO A 126 1.88 2.25 13.59
N SER A 127 1.03 2.37 12.56
CA SER A 127 -0.37 1.96 12.66
C SER A 127 -0.52 0.45 12.88
N ALA A 128 0.41 -0.36 12.37
CA ALA A 128 0.44 -1.81 12.61
C ALA A 128 1.15 -2.14 13.93
N ALA A 129 2.32 -1.56 14.19
CA ALA A 129 3.11 -1.85 15.38
C ALA A 129 2.42 -1.44 16.69
N LEU A 130 1.74 -0.29 16.71
CA LEU A 130 1.06 0.24 17.90
C LEU A 130 -0.40 -0.21 18.00
N GLY A 131 -0.95 -0.85 16.96
CA GLY A 131 -2.34 -1.29 16.97
C GLY A 131 -2.56 -2.42 17.98
N ALA A 132 -3.55 -2.26 18.86
CA ALA A 132 -3.83 -3.19 19.96
C ALA A 132 -4.04 -4.66 19.56
N LEU A 133 -4.50 -4.90 18.32
CA LEU A 133 -4.73 -6.24 17.79
C LEU A 133 -3.53 -6.81 17.03
N SER A 134 -2.59 -5.95 16.61
CA SER A 134 -1.47 -6.30 15.75
C SER A 134 -0.19 -6.40 16.58
N GLY A 135 0.58 -5.31 16.73
CA GLY A 135 1.80 -5.32 17.54
C GLY A 135 1.58 -4.97 19.00
N ASN A 136 0.50 -4.25 19.34
CA ASN A 136 0.21 -3.73 20.69
C ASN A 136 1.42 -3.04 21.36
N GLY A 137 2.30 -2.44 20.56
CA GLY A 137 3.48 -1.74 21.04
C GLY A 137 3.12 -0.40 21.65
N GLU A 138 3.82 -0.02 22.73
CA GLU A 138 3.73 1.31 23.32
C GLU A 138 5.00 2.10 23.01
N ARG A 139 4.86 3.38 22.67
CA ARG A 139 5.95 4.16 22.08
C ARG A 139 7.14 4.32 23.02
N ASP A 140 6.87 4.66 24.28
CA ASP A 140 7.90 4.86 25.29
C ASP A 140 8.62 3.54 25.65
N MET A 141 7.89 2.43 25.69
CA MET A 141 8.45 1.09 25.92
C MET A 141 9.39 0.68 24.79
N ILE A 142 9.03 0.94 23.53
CA ILE A 142 9.89 0.67 22.39
C ILE A 142 11.17 1.49 22.48
N GLU A 143 11.08 2.79 22.73
CA GLU A 143 12.26 3.66 22.89
C GLU A 143 13.17 3.19 24.03
N ALA A 144 12.58 2.90 25.20
CA ALA A 144 13.32 2.41 26.35
C ALA A 144 14.06 1.10 26.06
N ARG A 145 13.38 0.11 25.47
CA ARG A 145 13.99 -1.18 25.09
C ARG A 145 15.16 -1.02 24.14
N LEU A 146 15.00 -0.17 23.11
CA LEU A 146 16.06 0.07 22.13
C LEU A 146 17.23 0.86 22.75
N ALA A 147 16.96 1.77 23.68
CA ALA A 147 17.99 2.55 24.38
C ALA A 147 18.90 1.68 25.26
N PHE A 148 18.41 0.54 25.77
CA PHE A 148 19.23 -0.42 26.52
C PHE A 148 20.15 -1.29 25.65
N ILE A 149 20.10 -1.14 24.33
CA ILE A 149 20.86 -1.99 23.40
C ILE A 149 21.92 -1.13 22.69
N PRO A 150 23.21 -1.29 23.01
CA PRO A 150 24.28 -0.44 22.47
C PRO A 150 24.34 -0.39 20.93
N VAL A 151 24.02 -1.52 20.27
CA VAL A 151 23.97 -1.60 18.80
C VAL A 151 22.92 -0.65 18.23
N TYR A 152 21.73 -0.57 18.82
CA TYR A 152 20.70 0.36 18.38
C TYR A 152 21.09 1.80 18.67
N VAL A 153 21.60 2.11 19.87
CA VAL A 153 22.05 3.47 20.19
C VAL A 153 23.08 3.98 19.18
N LYS A 154 24.06 3.13 18.83
CA LYS A 154 25.06 3.46 17.80
C LYS A 154 24.42 3.67 16.43
N ALA A 155 23.58 2.74 15.98
CA ALA A 155 22.95 2.81 14.66
C ALA A 155 22.03 4.03 14.50
N PHE A 156 21.24 4.37 15.52
CA PHE A 156 20.38 5.56 15.50
C PHE A 156 21.18 6.86 15.50
N ARG A 157 22.31 6.91 16.22
CA ARG A 157 23.23 8.05 16.17
C ARG A 157 23.85 8.23 14.79
N GLU A 158 24.28 7.14 14.17
CA GLU A 158 24.88 7.16 12.84
C GLU A 158 23.89 7.57 11.75
N VAL A 159 22.68 7.00 11.79
CA VAL A 159 21.68 7.20 10.73
C VAL A 159 20.90 8.51 10.88
N PHE A 160 20.59 8.92 12.12
CA PHE A 160 19.69 10.03 12.39
C PHE A 160 20.31 11.15 13.25
N GLY A 161 21.52 10.97 13.78
CA GLY A 161 22.12 11.92 14.73
C GLY A 161 21.49 11.87 16.12
N ASP A 162 20.66 10.86 16.39
CA ASP A 162 19.96 10.74 17.66
C ASP A 162 20.90 10.39 18.82
N ARG A 163 20.71 11.01 19.98
CA ARG A 163 21.41 10.60 21.21
C ARG A 163 20.95 9.21 21.69
N TRP A 164 19.66 8.93 21.52
CA TRP A 164 18.96 7.71 21.89
C TRP A 164 17.91 7.35 20.82
N PRO A 165 17.61 6.06 20.58
CA PRO A 165 16.62 5.65 19.59
C PRO A 165 15.27 6.35 19.79
N ARG A 166 14.82 7.08 18.77
CA ARG A 166 13.48 7.71 18.75
C ARG A 166 12.51 6.85 17.94
N VAL A 167 11.32 6.63 18.47
CA VAL A 167 10.32 5.74 17.87
C VAL A 167 9.91 6.21 16.48
N ASN A 168 9.87 7.51 16.22
CA ASN A 168 9.58 8.03 14.87
C ASN A 168 10.65 7.61 13.84
N ASN A 169 11.91 7.53 14.27
CA ASN A 169 13.01 7.10 13.43
C ASN A 169 13.05 5.57 13.26
N VAL A 170 12.46 4.79 14.18
CA VAL A 170 12.20 3.35 13.98
C VAL A 170 11.36 3.14 12.72
N TRP A 171 10.23 3.83 12.61
CA TRP A 171 9.31 3.69 11.48
C TRP A 171 9.93 4.15 10.16
N ARG A 172 10.74 5.21 10.21
CA ARG A 172 11.43 5.74 9.02
C ARG A 172 12.54 4.79 8.54
N ALA A 173 13.24 4.12 9.47
CA ALA A 173 14.20 3.08 9.14
C ALA A 173 13.49 1.85 8.54
N MET A 174 12.43 1.34 9.18
CA MET A 174 11.63 0.21 8.67
C MET A 174 11.08 0.49 7.27
N ALA A 175 10.46 1.65 7.07
CA ALA A 175 9.97 2.08 5.76
C ALA A 175 11.10 2.15 4.71
N SER A 176 12.35 2.37 5.12
CA SER A 176 13.48 2.34 4.20
C SER A 176 13.80 0.92 3.76
N PHE A 177 13.80 -0.03 4.69
CA PHE A 177 13.95 -1.45 4.39
C PHE A 177 12.81 -1.99 3.51
N GLU A 178 11.56 -1.67 3.83
CA GLU A 178 10.39 -2.11 3.05
C GLU A 178 10.47 -1.65 1.58
N ARG A 179 11.04 -0.47 1.32
CA ARG A 179 11.29 0.02 -0.05
C ARG A 179 12.32 -0.78 -0.85
N THR A 180 13.09 -1.64 -0.20
CA THR A 180 14.02 -2.55 -0.87
C THR A 180 13.38 -3.88 -1.25
N LEU A 181 12.17 -4.18 -0.73
CA LEU A 181 11.43 -5.41 -1.01
C LEU A 181 10.75 -5.34 -2.39
N ILE A 182 11.56 -5.15 -3.43
CA ILE A 182 11.11 -4.97 -4.81
C ILE A 182 11.34 -6.25 -5.60
N HIS A 183 10.26 -6.85 -6.08
CA HIS A 183 10.29 -8.00 -6.97
C HIS A 183 9.85 -7.54 -8.36
N ASN A 184 10.81 -7.32 -9.26
CA ASN A 184 10.58 -6.78 -10.61
C ASN A 184 11.39 -7.53 -11.69
N ASN A 185 11.80 -8.77 -11.43
CA ASN A 185 12.57 -9.59 -12.37
C ASN A 185 11.87 -10.94 -12.65
N THR A 186 10.58 -10.88 -12.95
CA THR A 186 9.80 -12.03 -13.38
C THR A 186 9.82 -12.18 -14.92
N PRO A 187 9.40 -13.34 -15.46
CA PRO A 187 9.14 -13.48 -16.89
C PRO A 187 8.18 -12.41 -17.45
N PHE A 188 7.20 -11.98 -16.64
CA PHE A 188 6.29 -10.90 -17.01
C PHE A 188 7.03 -9.57 -17.14
N ASP A 189 7.87 -9.21 -16.16
CA ASP A 189 8.65 -7.96 -16.22
C ASP A 189 9.59 -7.92 -17.43
N LYS A 190 10.30 -9.03 -17.69
CA LYS A 190 11.17 -9.16 -18.87
C LYS A 190 10.37 -8.99 -20.17
N HIS A 191 9.18 -9.60 -20.23
CA HIS A 191 8.29 -9.45 -21.37
C HIS A 191 7.83 -8.01 -21.58
N MET A 192 7.44 -7.32 -20.51
CA MET A 192 7.05 -5.91 -20.56
C MET A 192 8.22 -4.97 -20.90
N ARG A 193 9.47 -5.40 -20.65
CA ARG A 193 10.68 -4.71 -21.11
C ARG A 193 11.11 -5.07 -22.55
N GLY A 194 10.32 -5.88 -23.26
CA GLY A 194 10.53 -6.19 -24.68
C GLY A 194 11.04 -7.59 -24.98
N ASP A 195 11.34 -8.43 -23.98
CA ASP A 195 11.72 -9.83 -24.22
C ASP A 195 10.49 -10.66 -24.64
N LYS A 196 10.30 -10.80 -25.95
CA LYS A 196 9.20 -11.56 -26.55
C LYS A 196 9.28 -13.06 -26.26
N LYS A 197 10.42 -13.59 -25.79
CA LYS A 197 10.62 -15.01 -25.47
C LYS A 197 10.47 -15.31 -23.97
N ALA A 198 10.43 -14.29 -23.10
CA ALA A 198 10.32 -14.47 -21.65
C ALA A 198 9.06 -15.24 -21.22
N LEU A 199 7.93 -15.04 -21.92
CA LEU A 199 6.70 -15.79 -21.66
C LEU A 199 6.56 -17.02 -22.55
N SER A 200 6.16 -18.13 -21.92
CA SER A 200 5.72 -19.34 -22.61
C SER A 200 4.46 -19.07 -23.45
N ALA A 201 4.16 -19.97 -24.40
CA ALA A 201 2.95 -19.88 -25.20
C ALA A 201 1.67 -19.89 -24.33
N GLN A 202 1.65 -20.66 -23.25
CA GLN A 202 0.53 -20.68 -22.30
C GLN A 202 0.38 -19.35 -21.55
N GLN A 203 1.49 -18.78 -21.07
CA GLN A 203 1.48 -17.49 -20.37
C GLN A 203 1.00 -16.35 -21.30
N LYS A 204 1.39 -16.35 -22.57
CA LYS A 204 0.89 -15.38 -23.57
C LYS A 204 -0.62 -15.50 -23.81
N ARG A 205 -1.16 -16.73 -23.84
CA ARG A 205 -2.61 -16.95 -23.93
C ARG A 205 -3.32 -16.40 -22.68
N GLY A 206 -2.75 -16.61 -21.49
CA GLY A 206 -3.26 -16.04 -20.24
C GLY A 206 -3.26 -14.51 -20.23
N LEU A 207 -2.17 -13.89 -20.70
CA LEU A 207 -2.07 -12.43 -20.85
C LEU A 207 -3.15 -11.88 -21.80
N LYS A 208 -3.34 -12.51 -22.97
CA LYS A 208 -4.40 -12.12 -23.91
C LYS A 208 -5.80 -12.26 -23.30
N LEU A 209 -6.04 -13.31 -22.50
CA LEU A 209 -7.30 -13.50 -21.79
C LEU A 209 -7.54 -12.37 -20.78
N PHE A 210 -6.52 -12.07 -19.96
CA PHE A 210 -6.54 -11.05 -18.90
C PHE A 210 -6.84 -9.65 -19.45
N GLN A 211 -6.22 -9.27 -20.57
CA GLN A 211 -6.41 -7.96 -21.20
C GLN A 211 -7.64 -7.89 -22.10
N GLY A 212 -8.19 -9.04 -22.50
CA GLY A 212 -9.31 -9.14 -23.43
C GLY A 212 -10.59 -9.58 -22.74
N LYS A 213 -11.12 -10.72 -23.17
CA LYS A 213 -12.47 -11.17 -22.79
C LYS A 213 -12.70 -11.45 -21.29
N ALA A 214 -11.66 -11.67 -20.49
CA ALA A 214 -11.82 -11.80 -19.03
C ALA A 214 -11.85 -10.45 -18.30
N ASN A 215 -11.48 -9.37 -19.01
CA ASN A 215 -11.62 -7.98 -18.60
C ASN A 215 -10.95 -7.61 -17.26
N CYS A 216 -9.96 -8.40 -16.83
CA CYS A 216 -9.28 -8.20 -15.55
C CYS A 216 -8.57 -6.84 -15.51
N ILE A 217 -8.13 -6.35 -16.67
CA ILE A 217 -7.44 -5.07 -16.85
C ILE A 217 -8.28 -3.84 -16.49
N GLU A 218 -9.60 -3.95 -16.31
CA GLU A 218 -10.40 -2.81 -15.84
C GLU A 218 -9.96 -2.32 -14.45
N CYS A 219 -9.64 -3.26 -13.56
CA CYS A 219 -9.21 -2.95 -12.19
C CYS A 219 -7.72 -3.28 -11.94
N HIS A 220 -7.19 -4.28 -12.65
CA HIS A 220 -5.82 -4.76 -12.49
C HIS A 220 -4.92 -4.33 -13.65
N ASN A 221 -4.48 -3.09 -13.61
CA ASN A 221 -3.76 -2.45 -14.72
C ASN A 221 -2.50 -1.70 -14.29
N GLY A 222 -1.84 -1.04 -15.24
CA GLY A 222 -0.58 -0.34 -15.01
C GLY A 222 0.58 -1.27 -14.61
N ALA A 223 1.63 -0.68 -14.04
CA ALA A 223 2.83 -1.40 -13.63
C ALA A 223 2.64 -2.22 -12.34
N GLN A 224 1.67 -1.84 -11.50
CA GLN A 224 1.40 -2.47 -10.20
C GLN A 224 0.28 -3.51 -10.27
N LEU A 225 -0.33 -3.73 -11.45
CA LEU A 225 -1.51 -4.60 -11.62
C LEU A 225 -2.68 -4.20 -10.72
N THR A 226 -2.87 -2.90 -10.52
CA THR A 226 -3.97 -2.30 -9.76
C THR A 226 -4.17 -0.85 -10.16
N ASP A 227 -5.42 -0.41 -10.23
CA ASP A 227 -5.81 0.99 -10.38
C ASP A 227 -5.92 1.74 -9.04
N GLN A 228 -5.66 1.06 -7.91
CA GLN A 228 -5.77 1.55 -6.53
C GLN A 228 -7.14 2.16 -6.16
N LYS A 229 -8.21 1.70 -6.82
CA LYS A 229 -9.60 2.04 -6.50
C LYS A 229 -10.25 0.92 -5.66
N TYR A 230 -11.42 1.23 -5.11
CA TYR A 230 -12.21 0.30 -4.32
C TYR A 230 -13.41 -0.18 -5.10
N TYR A 231 -13.70 -1.48 -4.97
CA TYR A 231 -14.79 -2.15 -5.67
C TYR A 231 -15.52 -3.07 -4.71
N ASN A 232 -16.83 -3.22 -4.90
CA ASN A 232 -17.58 -4.28 -4.25
C ASN A 232 -17.36 -5.58 -5.04
N LEU A 233 -16.51 -6.46 -4.52
CA LEU A 233 -16.10 -7.68 -5.21
C LEU A 233 -17.07 -8.86 -5.00
N GLY A 234 -18.04 -8.74 -4.08
CA GLY A 234 -18.94 -9.86 -3.73
C GLY A 234 -18.24 -11.11 -3.18
N VAL A 235 -16.95 -11.00 -2.82
CA VAL A 235 -16.15 -12.12 -2.29
C VAL A 235 -16.69 -12.49 -0.90
N PRO A 236 -17.04 -13.76 -0.66
CA PRO A 236 -17.50 -14.19 0.66
C PRO A 236 -16.39 -14.03 1.70
N ARG A 237 -16.76 -13.87 2.97
CA ARG A 237 -15.78 -13.81 4.05
C ARG A 237 -15.12 -15.17 4.24
N ALA A 238 -13.89 -15.15 4.75
CA ALA A 238 -13.21 -16.35 5.21
C ALA A 238 -14.07 -17.08 6.25
N GLU A 239 -14.16 -18.41 6.13
CA GLU A 239 -14.96 -19.25 7.03
C GLU A 239 -14.46 -19.12 8.48
N GLU A 240 -13.15 -18.98 8.67
CA GLU A 240 -12.50 -18.81 9.96
C GLU A 240 -13.02 -17.57 10.70
N TRP A 241 -13.43 -16.53 10.00
CA TRP A 241 -14.06 -15.37 10.62
C TRP A 241 -15.46 -15.70 11.19
N LEU A 242 -16.19 -16.60 10.53
CA LEU A 242 -17.52 -17.06 10.96
C LEU A 242 -17.44 -18.05 12.13
N THR A 243 -16.41 -18.89 12.16
CA THR A 243 -16.30 -20.00 13.11
C THR A 243 -15.46 -19.66 14.35
N ARG A 244 -14.52 -18.71 14.25
CA ARG A 244 -13.65 -18.34 15.40
C ARG A 244 -14.24 -17.17 16.17
N GLY A 245 -14.80 -17.46 17.36
CA GLY A 245 -15.36 -16.44 18.25
C GLY A 245 -14.41 -15.28 18.54
N LEU A 246 -13.11 -15.55 18.71
CA LEU A 246 -12.11 -14.51 18.94
C LEU A 246 -11.95 -13.54 17.75
N ALA A 247 -12.10 -14.00 16.51
CA ALA A 247 -12.08 -13.13 15.33
C ALA A 247 -13.29 -12.17 15.30
N GLN A 248 -14.43 -12.62 15.80
CA GLN A 248 -15.62 -11.79 15.93
C GLN A 248 -15.50 -10.77 17.07
N VAL A 249 -14.91 -11.18 18.20
CA VAL A 249 -14.68 -10.29 19.35
C VAL A 249 -13.71 -9.17 18.98
N THR A 250 -12.56 -9.51 18.37
CA THR A 250 -11.54 -8.54 17.93
C THR A 250 -12.07 -7.61 16.83
N PHE A 251 -12.81 -8.15 15.86
CA PHE A 251 -13.52 -7.35 14.87
C PHE A 251 -14.47 -6.35 15.53
N ARG A 252 -15.32 -6.81 16.45
CA ARG A 252 -16.28 -5.95 17.18
C ARG A 252 -15.58 -4.88 18.01
N TYR A 253 -14.50 -5.23 18.71
CA TYR A 253 -13.66 -4.28 19.44
C TYR A 253 -13.13 -3.19 18.50
N GLN A 254 -12.57 -3.57 17.34
CA GLN A 254 -12.05 -2.59 16.38
C GLN A 254 -13.14 -1.65 15.87
N GLN A 255 -14.32 -2.19 15.54
CA GLN A 255 -15.44 -1.41 15.03
C GLN A 255 -15.94 -0.42 16.10
N TYR A 256 -16.06 -0.89 17.35
CA TYR A 256 -16.44 -0.05 18.48
C TYR A 256 -15.43 1.08 18.71
N GLY A 257 -14.13 0.79 18.69
CA GLY A 257 -13.07 1.80 18.79
C GLY A 257 -13.05 2.82 17.64
N LYS A 258 -13.72 2.52 16.52
CA LYS A 258 -13.95 3.46 15.40
C LYS A 258 -15.25 4.25 15.52
N GLY A 259 -15.95 4.17 16.65
CA GLY A 259 -17.14 4.97 16.95
C GLY A 259 -18.45 4.36 16.45
N THR A 260 -18.55 3.04 16.26
CA THR A 260 -19.86 2.44 15.97
C THR A 260 -20.81 2.57 17.15
N THR A 261 -22.07 2.93 16.87
CA THR A 261 -23.14 2.90 17.88
C THR A 261 -23.37 1.47 18.38
N GLU A 262 -23.93 1.32 19.58
CA GLU A 262 -24.28 0.00 20.13
C GLU A 262 -25.21 -0.80 19.19
N LYS A 263 -26.16 -0.11 18.54
CA LYS A 263 -27.04 -0.71 17.53
C LYS A 263 -26.23 -1.33 16.38
N MET A 264 -25.23 -0.60 15.87
CA MET A 264 -24.35 -1.09 14.80
C MET A 264 -23.45 -2.21 15.30
N TYR A 265 -22.83 -2.04 16.47
CA TYR A 265 -22.03 -3.07 17.12
C TYR A 265 -22.76 -4.40 17.25
N ARG A 266 -24.06 -4.38 17.63
CA ARG A 266 -24.86 -5.61 17.81
C ARG A 266 -25.28 -6.25 16.49
N LYS A 267 -25.56 -5.47 15.44
CA LYS A 267 -26.22 -5.93 14.20
C LYS A 267 -25.29 -6.10 13.00
N VAL A 268 -24.27 -5.26 12.87
CA VAL A 268 -23.39 -5.25 11.70
C VAL A 268 -22.47 -6.45 11.75
N LYS A 269 -22.53 -7.25 10.69
CA LYS A 269 -21.63 -8.37 10.48
C LYS A 269 -20.56 -8.05 9.43
N ASP A 270 -20.75 -7.00 8.64
CA ASP A 270 -19.84 -6.60 7.56
C ASP A 270 -18.70 -5.70 8.02
N ASP A 271 -17.56 -5.91 7.38
CA ASP A 271 -16.39 -5.05 7.55
C ASP A 271 -16.61 -3.69 6.88
N ALA A 272 -17.15 -2.76 7.66
CA ALA A 272 -17.37 -1.38 7.25
C ALA A 272 -16.06 -0.56 7.07
N GLY A 273 -14.89 -1.19 7.04
CA GLY A 273 -13.58 -0.55 7.09
C GLY A 273 -13.41 0.65 6.15
N LEU A 274 -13.85 0.55 4.89
CA LEU A 274 -13.78 1.65 3.91
C LEU A 274 -14.77 2.77 4.27
N TYR A 275 -15.99 2.42 4.68
CA TYR A 275 -17.05 3.36 5.04
C TYR A 275 -16.59 4.34 6.14
N TYR A 276 -15.84 3.90 7.16
CA TYR A 276 -15.31 4.83 8.18
C TYR A 276 -14.33 5.89 7.63
N ARG A 277 -13.78 5.68 6.43
CA ARG A 277 -12.83 6.59 5.80
C ARG A 277 -13.47 7.49 4.75
N THR A 278 -14.55 7.02 4.12
CA THR A 278 -15.19 7.69 2.97
C THR A 278 -16.55 8.28 3.30
N LYS A 279 -17.03 8.19 4.54
CA LYS A 279 -18.24 8.94 4.91
C LYS A 279 -18.02 10.43 4.63
N GLU A 280 -18.77 10.95 3.68
CA GLU A 280 -19.13 12.36 3.67
C GLU A 280 -19.96 12.60 4.93
N ASN A 281 -19.52 13.53 5.77
CA ASN A 281 -20.32 14.02 6.89
C ASN A 281 -21.39 14.97 6.36
#